data_AF-A0A9D8QRK7-F1
#
_entry.id   AF-A0A9D8QRK7-F1
#
_cell.length_a   1.000
_cell.length_b   1.000
_cell.length_c   1.000
_cell.angle_alpha   90.00
_cell.angle_beta   90.00
_cell.angle_gamma   90.00
#
_symmetry.space_group_name_H-M   'P 1'
#
loop_
_entity.id
_entity.type
_entity.pdbx_description
1 polymer ?
#
loop_
_entity_poly.entity_id
_entity_poly.type
_entity_poly.pdbx_seq_one_letter_code
_entity_poly.pdbx_strand_id
1 'polypeptide(L)'
;RREAAEAVQNQLTIADMAFDINLLYALKKKGFTLKEIPTEWTDKIGTKVMLGRTSLTMLLSVIRLRVIYSPFFKPFRFILTPISTYLYKKLAAPHRDYKGDEK
;
A
#
# COMPACT_ATOMS: atom_id res chain seq x y z
N ARG A 1 -18.25 -12.57 2.65
CA ARG A 1 -17.26 -11.51 3.02
C ARG A 1 -15.81 -12.00 3.03
N ARG A 2 -15.53 -13.30 3.19
CA ARG A 2 -14.19 -13.91 3.04
C ARG A 2 -13.64 -13.85 1.60
N GLU A 3 -14.51 -14.03 0.62
CA GLU A 3 -14.20 -13.97 -0.82
C GLU A 3 -13.47 -12.69 -1.24
N ALA A 4 -13.87 -11.53 -0.72
CA ALA A 4 -13.24 -10.25 -1.05
C ALA A 4 -11.79 -10.20 -0.55
N ALA A 5 -11.52 -10.74 0.63
CA ALA A 5 -10.17 -10.82 1.18
C ALA A 5 -9.28 -11.80 0.39
N GLU A 6 -9.82 -12.98 0.06
CA GLU A 6 -9.11 -13.99 -0.74
C GLU A 6 -8.81 -13.46 -2.15
N ALA A 7 -9.73 -12.72 -2.76
CA ALA A 7 -9.57 -12.15 -4.11
C ALA A 7 -8.44 -11.09 -4.21
N VAL A 8 -8.11 -10.41 -3.12
CA VAL A 8 -7.11 -9.32 -3.10
C VAL A 8 -5.82 -9.68 -2.38
N GLN A 9 -5.78 -10.78 -1.63
CA GLN A 9 -4.63 -11.18 -0.81
C GLN A 9 -3.30 -11.20 -1.59
N ASN A 10 -3.32 -11.66 -2.84
CA ASN A 10 -2.13 -11.71 -3.69
C ASN A 10 -1.64 -10.32 -4.17
N GLN A 11 -2.51 -9.31 -4.15
CA GLN A 11 -2.21 -7.91 -4.52
C GLN A 11 -1.74 -7.08 -3.32
N LEU A 12 -1.79 -7.63 -2.11
CA LEU A 12 -1.34 -6.95 -0.90
C LEU A 12 0.20 -6.90 -0.83
N THR A 13 0.78 -5.78 -1.27
CA THR A 13 2.24 -5.56 -1.38
C THR A 13 2.83 -4.67 -0.29
N ILE A 14 1.97 -3.96 0.44
CA ILE A 14 2.32 -3.01 1.48
C ILE A 14 1.86 -3.58 2.82
N ALA A 15 2.70 -3.55 3.84
CA ALA A 15 2.37 -3.98 5.20
C ALA A 15 2.65 -2.90 6.25
N ASP A 16 2.87 -1.66 5.80
CA ASP A 16 3.00 -0.48 6.65
C ASP A 16 1.65 0.27 6.78
N MET A 17 1.69 1.51 7.26
CA MET A 17 0.49 2.31 7.48
C MET A 17 -0.34 2.54 6.20
N ALA A 18 0.23 2.39 4.99
CA ALA A 18 -0.49 2.55 3.72
C ALA A 18 -1.14 1.25 3.22
N PHE A 19 -1.19 0.21 4.07
CA PHE A 19 -1.87 -1.04 3.80
C PHE A 19 -3.35 -0.84 3.42
N ASP A 20 -4.04 0.05 4.14
CA ASP A 20 -5.43 0.40 3.92
C ASP A 20 -5.70 0.93 2.51
N ILE A 21 -4.83 1.81 1.99
CA ILE A 21 -4.90 2.35 0.64
C ILE A 21 -4.75 1.23 -0.40
N ASN A 22 -3.77 0.33 -0.20
CA ASN A 22 -3.56 -0.78 -1.11
C ASN A 22 -4.76 -1.74 -1.12
N LEU A 23 -5.35 -2.02 0.05
CA LEU A 23 -6.55 -2.84 0.19
C LEU A 23 -7.74 -2.22 -0.56
N LEU A 24 -8.03 -0.94 -0.33
CA LEU A 24 -9.13 -0.23 -0.99
C LEU A 24 -8.95 -0.20 -2.51
N TYR A 25 -7.73 0.05 -2.98
CA TYR A 25 -7.41 0.05 -4.40
C TYR A 25 -7.61 -1.34 -5.05
N ALA A 26 -7.11 -2.40 -4.41
CA ALA A 26 -7.25 -3.77 -4.89
C ALA A 26 -8.73 -4.21 -4.96
N LEU A 27 -9.53 -3.87 -3.94
CA LEU A 27 -10.96 -4.15 -3.91
C LEU A 27 -11.70 -3.41 -5.05
N LYS A 28 -11.42 -2.12 -5.23
CA LYS A 28 -12.01 -1.32 -6.31
C LYS A 28 -11.64 -1.88 -7.68
N LYS A 29 -10.38 -2.28 -7.88
CA LYS A 29 -9.89 -2.88 -9.13
C LYS A 29 -10.55 -4.23 -9.45
N LYS A 30 -10.87 -5.03 -8.42
CA LYS A 30 -11.58 -6.31 -8.55
C LYS A 30 -13.11 -6.16 -8.70
N GLY A 31 -13.63 -4.94 -8.73
CA GLY A 31 -15.05 -4.66 -8.98
C GLY A 31 -15.95 -4.71 -7.74
N PHE A 32 -15.37 -4.75 -6.52
CA PHE A 32 -16.17 -4.70 -5.30
C PHE A 32 -16.73 -3.28 -5.06
N THR A 33 -17.93 -3.21 -4.49
CA THR A 33 -18.54 -1.95 -4.05
C THR A 33 -17.99 -1.54 -2.69
N LEU A 34 -17.50 -0.30 -2.59
CA LEU A 34 -17.04 0.31 -1.34
C LEU A 34 -18.16 1.18 -0.77
N LYS A 35 -18.50 0.98 0.50
CA LYS A 35 -19.47 1.79 1.24
C LYS A 35 -18.74 2.55 2.34
N GLU A 36 -18.83 3.86 2.32
CA GLU A 36 -18.30 4.73 3.36
C GLU A 36 -19.37 4.96 4.43
N ILE A 37 -18.98 4.90 5.70
CA ILE A 37 -19.86 5.09 6.85
C ILE A 37 -19.20 6.15 7.74
N PRO A 38 -19.94 7.19 8.16
CA PRO A 38 -19.38 8.22 9.03
C PRO A 38 -18.89 7.58 10.33
N THR A 39 -17.68 7.96 10.73
CA THR A 39 -17.03 7.50 11.97
C THR A 39 -16.51 8.70 12.71
N GLU A 40 -16.80 8.78 14.01
CA GLU A 40 -16.27 9.82 14.88
C GLU A 40 -14.85 9.44 15.33
N TRP A 41 -13.90 10.33 15.04
CA TRP A 41 -12.49 10.14 15.41
C TRP A 41 -12.18 10.98 16.64
N THR A 42 -11.78 10.33 17.72
CA THR A 42 -11.23 11.00 18.90
C THR A 42 -9.72 10.90 18.87
N ASP A 43 -9.02 12.02 18.74
CA ASP A 43 -7.57 12.03 18.84
C ASP A 43 -7.17 11.74 20.29
N LYS A 44 -6.27 10.78 20.47
CA LYS A 44 -5.66 10.48 21.77
C LYS A 44 -4.32 11.19 21.83
N ILE A 45 -4.30 12.32 22.54
CA ILE A 45 -3.06 13.05 22.86
C ILE A 45 -2.07 12.08 23.54
N GLY A 46 -0.86 11.97 22.99
CA GLY A 46 0.19 11.06 23.47
C GLY A 46 0.42 9.82 22.61
N THR A 47 -0.10 9.77 21.37
CA THR A 47 0.21 8.65 20.46
C THR A 47 1.71 8.59 20.09
N LYS A 48 2.22 7.36 19.94
CA LYS A 48 3.61 7.05 19.57
C LYS A 48 3.93 7.36 18.08
N VAL A 49 3.03 8.01 17.36
CA VAL A 49 3.16 8.22 15.91
C VAL A 49 4.00 9.47 15.65
N MET A 50 5.19 9.28 15.08
CA MET A 50 6.03 10.39 14.65
C MET A 50 5.48 10.97 13.34
N LEU A 51 4.62 12.00 13.44
CA LEU A 51 3.89 12.59 12.31
C LEU A 51 4.74 12.80 11.05
N GLY A 52 5.97 13.31 11.17
CA GLY A 52 6.86 13.55 10.03
C GLY A 52 7.29 12.26 9.33
N ARG A 53 7.93 11.33 10.06
CA ARG A 53 8.42 10.06 9.49
C ARG A 53 7.26 9.22 8.94
N THR A 54 6.17 9.15 9.69
CA THR A 54 4.98 8.39 9.31
C THR A 54 4.33 8.95 8.04
N SER A 55 4.16 10.26 7.94
CA SER A 55 3.61 10.89 6.73
C SER A 55 4.49 10.66 5.51
N LEU A 56 5.83 10.71 5.68
CA LEU A 56 6.77 10.43 4.60
C LEU A 56 6.71 8.95 4.16
N THR A 57 6.65 8.02 5.11
CA THR A 57 6.45 6.59 4.80
C THR A 57 5.17 6.38 4.02
N MET A 58 4.04 6.97 4.48
CA MET A 58 2.76 6.90 3.77
C MET A 58 2.85 7.42 2.34
N LEU A 59 3.43 8.61 2.15
CA LEU A 59 3.58 9.22 0.82
C LEU A 59 4.38 8.31 -0.13
N LEU A 60 5.52 7.79 0.34
CA LEU A 60 6.38 6.92 -0.46
C LEU A 60 5.70 5.57 -0.77
N SER A 61 4.87 5.08 0.14
CA SER A 61 4.04 3.88 -0.06
C SER A 61 2.95 4.08 -1.10
N VAL A 62 2.29 5.24 -1.12
CA VAL A 62 1.32 5.59 -2.16
C VAL A 62 2.00 5.81 -3.52
N ILE A 63 3.14 6.49 -3.56
CA ILE A 63 3.91 6.68 -4.82
C ILE A 63 4.32 5.32 -5.39
N ARG A 64 4.87 4.42 -4.55
CA ARG A 64 5.20 3.05 -4.96
C ARG A 64 3.99 2.34 -5.55
N LEU A 65 2.84 2.41 -4.88
CA LEU A 65 1.60 1.80 -5.35
C LEU A 65 1.21 2.32 -6.74
N ARG A 66 1.25 3.65 -6.91
CA ARG A 66 0.95 4.30 -8.19
C ARG A 66 1.93 3.91 -9.29
N VAL A 67 3.21 3.75 -8.95
CA VAL A 67 4.24 3.27 -9.88
C VAL A 67 3.98 1.81 -10.26
N ILE A 68 3.69 0.91 -9.32
CA ILE A 68 3.42 -0.53 -9.59
C ILE A 68 2.26 -0.71 -10.58
N TYR A 69 1.19 0.06 -10.42
CA TYR A 69 0.02 -0.02 -11.31
C TYR A 69 0.12 0.86 -12.58
N SER A 70 1.24 1.56 -12.76
CA SER A 70 1.50 2.35 -13.97
C SER A 70 1.98 1.44 -15.12
N PRO A 71 1.60 1.72 -16.38
CA PRO A 71 2.08 0.96 -17.55
C PRO A 71 3.62 1.03 -17.69
N PHE A 72 4.24 2.08 -17.14
CA PHE A 72 5.69 2.28 -17.18
C PHE A 72 6.45 1.38 -16.19
N PHE A 73 5.78 0.68 -15.26
CA PHE A 73 6.50 -0.16 -14.29
C PHE A 73 7.27 -1.32 -14.92
N LYS A 74 6.65 -1.99 -15.90
CA LYS A 74 7.21 -3.19 -16.52
C LYS A 74 8.62 -2.98 -17.09
N PRO A 75 8.88 -1.94 -17.92
CA PRO A 75 10.23 -1.70 -18.43
C PRO A 75 11.20 -1.19 -17.35
N PHE A 76 10.72 -0.42 -16.36
CA PHE A 76 11.59 0.20 -15.34
C PHE A 76 11.80 -0.65 -14.07
N ARG A 77 11.19 -1.83 -13.99
CA ARG A 77 11.22 -2.69 -12.79
C ARG A 77 12.64 -2.94 -12.28
N PHE A 78 13.58 -3.27 -13.18
CA PHE A 78 14.95 -3.60 -12.81
C PHE A 78 15.67 -2.46 -12.08
N ILE A 79 15.40 -1.21 -12.47
CA ILE A 79 16.01 -0.01 -11.86
C ILE A 79 15.30 0.34 -10.54
N LEU A 80 13.97 0.24 -10.52
CA LEU A 80 13.16 0.68 -9.38
C LEU A 80 13.22 -0.28 -8.19
N THR A 81 13.42 -1.57 -8.42
CA THR A 81 13.43 -2.60 -7.36
C THR A 81 14.54 -2.36 -6.32
N PRO A 82 15.84 -2.21 -6.68
CA PRO A 82 16.90 -1.99 -5.70
C PRO A 82 16.77 -0.64 -4.96
N ILE A 83 16.34 0.41 -5.66
CA ILE A 83 16.10 1.74 -5.06
C ILE A 83 15.00 1.65 -4.01
N SER A 84 13.88 1.00 -4.36
CA SER A 84 12.77 0.76 -3.45
C SER A 84 13.21 -0.07 -2.24
N THR A 85 13.92 -1.19 -2.45
CA THR A 85 14.38 -2.04 -1.35
C THR A 85 15.27 -1.28 -0.37
N TYR A 86 16.19 -0.45 -0.87
CA TYR A 86 17.04 0.41 -0.04
C TYR A 86 16.22 1.43 0.76
N LEU A 87 15.31 2.14 0.10
CA LEU A 87 14.48 3.18 0.71
C LEU A 87 13.60 2.62 1.83
N TYR A 88 12.96 1.48 1.61
CA TYR A 88 12.08 0.85 2.60
C TYR A 88 12.84 0.18 3.74
N LYS A 89 14.02 -0.39 3.46
CA LYS A 89 14.94 -0.85 4.51
C LYS A 89 15.33 0.29 5.44
N LYS A 90 15.62 1.48 4.89
CA LYS A 90 15.93 2.69 5.66
C LYS A 90 14.73 3.18 6.48
N LEU A 91 13.51 3.03 5.95
CA LEU A 91 12.28 3.43 6.64
C LEU A 91 11.80 2.40 7.68
N ALA A 92 12.41 1.22 7.74
CA ALA A 92 11.96 0.08 8.57
C ALA A 92 10.50 -0.33 8.28
N ALA A 93 10.06 -0.12 7.03
CA ALA A 93 8.72 -0.44 6.57
C ALA A 93 8.74 -1.81 5.86
N PRO A 94 8.06 -2.85 6.38
CA PRO A 94 8.01 -4.14 5.72
C PRO A 94 7.26 -4.01 4.39
N HIS A 95 7.88 -4.47 3.31
CA HIS A 95 7.27 -4.51 1.99
C HIS A 95 7.32 -5.92 1.42
N ARG A 96 6.35 -6.25 0.57
CA ARG A 96 6.33 -7.50 -0.21
C ARG A 96 6.54 -7.20 -1.68
N ASP A 97 7.25 -8.08 -2.37
CA ASP A 97 7.43 -7.96 -3.81
C ASP A 97 6.10 -8.12 -4.53
N TYR A 98 5.86 -7.25 -5.52
CA TYR A 98 4.70 -7.35 -6.38
C TYR A 98 4.81 -8.62 -7.22
N LYS A 99 3.88 -9.56 -7.00
CA LYS A 99 3.82 -10.84 -7.72
C LYS A 99 3.08 -10.75 -9.06
N GLY A 100 2.55 -9.58 -9.43
CA GLY A 100 1.66 -9.44 -10.59
C GLY A 100 0.21 -9.74 -10.25
N ASP A 101 -0.70 -9.33 -11.13
CA ASP A 101 -2.06 -9.86 -11.13
C ASP A 101 -1.95 -11.31 -11.65
N GLU A 102 -1.78 -12.29 -10.75
CA GLU A 102 -2.05 -13.68 -11.11
C GLU A 102 -3.51 -13.75 -11.59
N LYS A 103 -3.70 -14.25 -12.81
CA LYS A 103 -5.01 -14.48 -13.42
C LYS A 103 -5.70 -15.64 -12.75
#